data_AF-A0A4Y9XLE7-F1
#
_entry.id   AF-A0A4Y9XLE7-F1
#
_cell.length_a   1.000
_cell.length_b   1.000
_cell.length_c   1.000
_cell.angle_alpha   90.00
_cell.angle_beta   90.00
_cell.angle_gamma   90.00
#
_symmetry.space_group_name_H-M   'P 1'
#
loop_
_entity.id
_entity.type
_entity.pdbx_description
1 polymer ?
#
loop_
_entity_poly.entity_id
_entity_poly.type
_entity_poly.pdbx_seq_one_letter_code
_entity_poly.pdbx_strand_id
1 'polypeptide(L)'
;MVKKVTVKAVQRFALVYPHFAVAFGIIGQLILDGAPTSELDRYIGLMHSVDLPVTFADLGIPDISDDDIRLVAKAACAPMAMIWSMDSLVSEEIVFHAIKGADAAGRDYLARLRK
;
A
#
# COMPACT_ATOMS: atom_id res chain seq x y z
N MET A 1 -21.51 10.14 7.60
CA MET A 1 -20.52 11.00 8.30
C MET A 1 -19.20 10.26 8.59
N VAL A 2 -19.27 9.00 9.04
CA VAL A 2 -18.09 8.17 9.44
C VAL A 2 -17.09 7.90 8.31
N LYS A 3 -17.55 7.58 7.08
CA LYS A 3 -16.66 7.27 5.92
C LYS A 3 -15.69 8.41 5.53
N LYS A 4 -16.09 9.68 5.67
CA LYS A 4 -15.22 10.84 5.35
C LYS A 4 -14.09 11.04 6.37
N VAL A 5 -14.20 10.47 7.58
CA VAL A 5 -13.21 10.63 8.64
C VAL A 5 -12.04 9.68 8.41
N THR A 6 -12.29 8.45 7.99
CA THR A 6 -11.25 7.43 7.74
C THR A 6 -10.32 7.81 6.59
N VAL A 7 -10.86 8.25 5.45
CA VAL A 7 -10.03 8.71 4.31
C VAL A 7 -9.25 9.98 4.65
N LYS A 8 -9.86 10.91 5.40
CA LYS A 8 -9.14 12.08 5.93
C LYS A 8 -8.06 11.66 6.93
N ALA A 9 -8.26 10.62 7.73
CA ALA A 9 -7.26 10.12 8.65
C ALA A 9 -6.08 9.47 7.90
N VAL A 10 -6.33 8.69 6.84
CA VAL A 10 -5.29 8.14 5.96
C VAL A 10 -4.52 9.25 5.25
N GLN A 11 -5.21 10.23 4.66
CA GLN A 11 -4.56 11.41 4.06
C GLN A 11 -3.77 12.21 5.10
N ARG A 12 -4.27 12.34 6.32
CA ARG A 12 -3.61 13.07 7.40
C ARG A 12 -2.42 12.29 7.97
N PHE A 13 -2.49 10.96 8.03
CA PHE A 13 -1.37 10.11 8.40
C PHE A 13 -0.26 10.14 7.34
N ALA A 14 -0.62 10.07 6.05
CA ALA A 14 0.31 10.24 4.94
C ALA A 14 0.95 11.64 4.89
N LEU A 15 0.28 12.68 5.41
CA LEU A 15 0.85 14.03 5.55
C LEU A 15 1.74 14.20 6.78
N VAL A 16 1.45 13.48 7.88
CA VAL A 16 2.22 13.58 9.13
C VAL A 16 3.46 12.67 9.08
N TYR A 17 3.36 11.50 8.46
CA TYR A 17 4.46 10.54 8.26
C TYR A 17 4.49 10.06 6.80
N PRO A 18 4.95 10.91 5.86
CA PRO A 18 4.96 10.57 4.43
C PRO A 18 5.76 9.30 4.14
N HIS A 19 6.86 9.08 4.87
CA HIS A 19 7.70 7.89 4.73
C HIS A 19 6.98 6.57 5.07
N PHE A 20 5.98 6.56 5.95
CA PHE A 20 5.19 5.35 6.27
C PHE A 20 4.26 4.97 5.11
N ALA A 21 3.60 5.95 4.50
CA ALA A 21 2.78 5.71 3.31
C ALA A 21 3.64 5.35 2.08
N VAL A 22 4.82 5.95 1.96
CA VAL A 22 5.78 5.62 0.88
C VAL A 22 6.30 4.18 1.01
N ALA A 23 6.64 3.73 2.23
CA ALA A 23 7.11 2.35 2.45
C ALA A 23 6.07 1.31 1.98
N PHE A 24 4.82 1.45 2.41
CA PHE A 24 3.74 0.57 1.96
C PHE A 24 3.48 0.69 0.45
N GLY A 25 3.58 1.91 -0.10
CA GLY A 25 3.46 2.16 -1.54
C GLY A 25 4.51 1.43 -2.38
N ILE A 26 5.74 1.26 -1.88
CA ILE A 26 6.79 0.49 -2.56
C ILE A 26 6.39 -0.98 -2.73
N ILE A 27 5.74 -1.59 -1.72
CA ILE A 27 5.25 -2.97 -1.84
C ILE A 27 4.19 -3.04 -2.94
N GLY A 28 3.26 -2.08 -2.99
CA GLY A 28 2.28 -1.96 -4.07
C GLY A 28 2.92 -1.80 -5.44
N GLN A 29 3.98 -0.98 -5.54
CA GLN A 29 4.72 -0.78 -6.78
C GLN A 29 5.41 -2.07 -7.25
N LEU A 30 6.08 -2.81 -6.35
CA LEU A 30 6.69 -4.09 -6.68
C LEU A 30 5.68 -5.11 -7.21
N ILE A 31 4.44 -5.08 -6.70
CA ILE A 31 3.35 -5.92 -7.20
C ILE A 31 2.92 -5.48 -8.61
N LEU A 32 2.79 -4.17 -8.86
CA LEU A 32 2.47 -3.64 -10.19
C LEU A 32 3.53 -3.99 -11.23
N ASP A 33 4.80 -3.98 -10.82
CA ASP A 33 5.94 -4.34 -11.67
C ASP A 33 6.10 -5.86 -11.85
N GLY A 34 5.27 -6.67 -11.16
CA GLY A 34 5.32 -8.12 -11.24
C GLY A 34 6.60 -8.72 -10.64
N ALA A 35 7.18 -8.06 -9.63
CA ALA A 35 8.40 -8.52 -8.98
C ALA A 35 8.24 -9.94 -8.39
N PRO A 36 9.28 -10.79 -8.45
CA PRO A 36 9.21 -12.13 -7.88
C PRO A 36 9.06 -12.07 -6.36
N THR A 37 8.44 -13.11 -5.76
CA THR A 37 8.22 -13.18 -4.31
C THR A 37 9.50 -13.02 -3.49
N SER A 38 10.64 -13.51 -3.98
CA SER A 38 11.93 -13.34 -3.30
C SER A 38 12.36 -11.88 -3.18
N GLU A 39 12.02 -11.05 -4.17
CA GLU A 39 12.32 -9.61 -4.13
C GLU A 39 11.34 -8.87 -3.22
N LEU A 40 10.05 -9.20 -3.30
CA LEU A 40 9.04 -8.71 -2.36
C LEU A 40 9.46 -9.00 -0.91
N ASP A 41 9.81 -10.25 -0.59
CA ASP A 41 10.24 -10.67 0.74
C ASP A 41 11.47 -9.90 1.22
N ARG A 42 12.44 -9.66 0.32
CA ARG A 42 13.64 -8.88 0.65
C ARG A 42 13.29 -7.46 1.09
N TYR A 43 12.42 -6.78 0.35
CA TYR A 43 12.03 -5.41 0.66
C TYR A 43 11.10 -5.31 1.87
N ILE A 44 10.12 -6.21 1.98
CA ILE A 44 9.24 -6.31 3.15
C ILE A 44 10.07 -6.58 4.41
N GLY A 45 11.03 -7.51 4.34
CA GLY A 45 11.95 -7.80 5.45
C GLY A 45 12.81 -6.61 5.85
N LEU A 46 13.34 -5.88 4.87
CA LEU A 46 14.10 -4.65 5.13
C LEU A 46 13.24 -3.60 5.83
N MET A 47 12.05 -3.30 5.30
CA MET A 47 11.12 -2.33 5.91
C MET A 47 10.73 -2.74 7.33
N HIS A 48 10.39 -4.01 7.52
CA HIS A 48 10.04 -4.53 8.84
C HIS A 48 11.20 -4.42 9.85
N SER A 49 12.45 -4.64 9.41
CA SER A 49 13.63 -4.56 10.29
C SER A 49 13.90 -3.17 10.87
N VAL A 50 13.32 -2.12 10.27
CA VAL A 50 13.44 -0.72 10.71
C VAL A 50 12.09 -0.12 11.11
N ASP A 51 11.14 -0.97 11.50
CA ASP A 51 9.80 -0.61 11.98
C ASP A 51 8.96 0.20 10.98
N LEU A 52 9.21 0.04 9.68
CA LEU A 52 8.32 0.58 8.65
C LEU A 52 7.11 -0.33 8.43
N PRO A 53 5.94 0.25 8.15
CA PRO A 53 4.70 -0.50 8.04
C PRO A 53 4.68 -1.34 6.75
N VAL A 54 4.29 -2.61 6.89
CA VAL A 54 4.16 -3.54 5.76
C VAL A 54 2.74 -4.10 5.61
N THR A 55 1.83 -3.77 6.53
CA THR A 55 0.42 -4.17 6.52
C THR A 55 -0.50 -2.99 6.84
N PHE A 56 -1.81 -3.15 6.61
CA PHE A 56 -2.81 -2.17 7.06
C PHE A 56 -2.86 -2.05 8.59
N ALA A 57 -2.57 -3.14 9.32
CA ALA A 57 -2.51 -3.11 10.77
C ALA A 57 -1.37 -2.21 11.26
N ASP A 58 -0.20 -2.27 10.62
CA ASP A 58 0.95 -1.41 10.94
C ASP A 58 0.67 0.06 10.61
N LEU A 59 -0.17 0.31 9.60
CA LEU A 59 -0.65 1.65 9.26
C LEU A 59 -1.77 2.16 10.20
N GLY A 60 -2.21 1.36 11.17
CA GLY A 60 -3.29 1.71 12.09
C GLY A 60 -4.69 1.70 11.47
N ILE A 61 -4.86 1.00 10.34
CA ILE A 61 -6.13 0.89 9.59
C ILE A 61 -6.49 -0.56 9.25
N PRO A 62 -6.47 -1.51 10.23
CA PRO A 62 -6.62 -2.94 9.95
C PRO A 62 -7.92 -3.32 9.24
N ASP A 63 -9.00 -2.55 9.45
CA ASP A 63 -10.34 -2.80 8.91
C ASP A 63 -10.73 -1.79 7.82
N ILE A 64 -9.77 -1.30 7.03
CA ILE A 64 -10.05 -0.38 5.92
C ILE A 64 -11.05 -1.01 4.93
N SER A 65 -12.09 -0.25 4.56
CA SER A 65 -13.14 -0.74 3.67
C SER A 65 -12.71 -0.69 2.20
N ASP A 66 -13.24 -1.59 1.37
CA ASP A 66 -13.01 -1.56 -0.08
C ASP A 66 -13.39 -0.21 -0.72
N ASP A 67 -14.43 0.47 -0.21
CA ASP A 67 -14.81 1.82 -0.65
C ASP A 67 -13.69 2.85 -0.39
N ASP A 68 -13.06 2.78 0.79
CA ASP A 68 -11.98 3.69 1.16
C ASP A 68 -10.72 3.39 0.33
N ILE A 69 -10.41 2.11 0.08
CA ILE A 69 -9.30 1.72 -0.80
C ILE A 69 -9.53 2.25 -2.23
N ARG A 70 -10.75 2.15 -2.77
CA ARG A 70 -11.10 2.72 -4.09
C ARG A 70 -10.88 4.24 -4.12
N LEU A 71 -11.21 4.95 -3.05
CA LEU A 71 -10.93 6.39 -2.95
C LEU A 71 -9.42 6.69 -2.98
N VAL A 72 -8.61 5.86 -2.31
CA VAL A 72 -7.14 5.98 -2.35
C VAL A 72 -6.61 5.67 -3.76
N ALA A 73 -7.08 4.59 -4.40
CA ALA A 73 -6.69 4.21 -5.75
C ALA A 73 -7.02 5.31 -6.79
N LYS A 74 -8.22 5.89 -6.69
CA LYS A 74 -8.63 7.03 -7.51
C LYS A 74 -7.74 8.26 -7.29
N ALA A 75 -7.39 8.55 -6.03
CA ALA A 75 -6.48 9.66 -5.73
C ALA A 75 -5.06 9.41 -6.28
N ALA A 76 -4.58 8.17 -6.24
CA ALA A 76 -3.30 7.77 -6.82
C ALA A 76 -3.28 7.88 -8.36
N CYS A 77 -4.43 7.69 -9.02
CA CYS A 77 -4.61 7.86 -10.46
C CYS A 77 -5.08 9.28 -10.86
N ALA A 78 -4.79 10.31 -10.07
CA ALA A 78 -5.12 11.68 -10.46
C ALA A 78 -4.37 12.07 -11.76
N PRO A 79 -4.93 12.91 -12.66
CA PRO A 79 -4.36 13.17 -13.99
C PRO A 79 -2.89 13.63 -14.02
N MET A 80 -2.39 14.26 -12.95
CA MET A 80 -1.00 14.75 -12.83
C MET A 80 -0.14 13.90 -11.87
N ALA A 81 -0.60 12.72 -11.48
CA ALA A 81 0.15 11.81 -10.62
C ALA A 81 1.32 11.16 -11.37
N MET A 82 2.39 10.84 -10.64
CA MET A 82 3.59 10.19 -11.22
C MET A 82 3.33 8.77 -11.73
N ILE A 83 2.19 8.16 -11.39
CA ILE A 83 1.82 6.82 -11.83
C ILE A 83 1.71 6.69 -13.36
N TRP A 84 1.44 7.80 -14.05
CA TRP A 84 1.35 7.86 -15.51
C TRP A 84 2.72 7.82 -16.21
N SER A 85 3.81 7.92 -15.46
CA SER A 85 5.17 7.74 -15.99
C SER A 85 5.55 6.26 -16.14
N MET A 86 4.69 5.32 -15.73
CA MET A 86 4.94 3.88 -15.91
C MET A 86 4.67 3.45 -17.36
N ASP A 87 5.51 2.56 -17.89
CA ASP A 87 5.34 1.95 -19.22
C ASP A 87 4.16 0.94 -19.28
N SER A 88 3.56 0.60 -18.14
CA SER A 88 2.45 -0.34 -18.02
C SER A 88 1.08 0.35 -18.07
N LEU A 89 0.07 -0.34 -18.59
CA LEU A 89 -1.34 0.06 -18.49
C LEU A 89 -1.81 0.02 -17.03
N VAL A 90 -1.82 1.18 -16.37
CA VAL A 90 -2.35 1.32 -15.01
C VAL A 90 -3.78 1.86 -15.04
N SER A 91 -4.66 1.27 -14.22
CA SER A 91 -6.04 1.73 -14.00
C SER A 91 -6.34 1.80 -12.51
N GLU A 92 -7.38 2.55 -12.11
CA GLU A 92 -7.83 2.62 -10.72
C GLU A 92 -8.09 1.23 -10.11
N GLU A 93 -8.63 0.29 -10.91
CA GLU A 93 -8.90 -1.08 -10.48
C GLU A 93 -7.62 -1.88 -10.23
N ILE A 94 -6.62 -1.72 -11.10
CA ILE A 94 -5.30 -2.34 -10.93
C ILE A 94 -4.63 -1.83 -9.66
N VAL A 95 -4.70 -0.51 -9.41
CA VAL A 95 -4.13 0.09 -8.19
C VAL A 95 -4.88 -0.36 -6.94
N PHE A 96 -6.21 -0.47 -6.99
CA PHE A 96 -7.02 -1.03 -5.90
C PHE A 96 -6.56 -2.45 -5.53
N HIS A 97 -6.36 -3.31 -6.53
CA HIS A 97 -5.87 -4.67 -6.29
C HIS A 97 -4.42 -4.70 -5.80
N ALA A 98 -3.55 -3.81 -6.29
CA ALA A 98 -2.18 -3.70 -5.82
C ALA A 98 -2.10 -3.29 -4.33
N ILE A 99 -2.94 -2.34 -3.89
CA ILE A 99 -3.03 -1.94 -2.48
C ILE A 99 -3.44 -3.13 -1.60
N LYS A 100 -4.43 -3.92 -2.01
CA LYS A 100 -4.85 -5.14 -1.27
C LYS A 100 -3.78 -6.23 -1.32
N GLY A 101 -3.10 -6.37 -2.46
CA GLY A 101 -1.99 -7.29 -2.64
C GLY A 101 -0.82 -6.96 -1.71
N ALA A 102 -0.51 -5.68 -1.51
CA ALA A 102 0.56 -5.24 -0.62
C ALA A 102 0.32 -5.67 0.83
N ASP A 103 -0.89 -5.46 1.35
CA ASP A 103 -1.27 -5.94 2.68
C ASP A 103 -1.23 -7.47 2.78
N ALA A 104 -1.71 -8.19 1.76
CA ALA A 104 -1.65 -9.64 1.74
C ALA A 104 -0.22 -10.17 1.74
N ALA A 105 0.68 -9.58 0.95
CA ALA A 105 2.09 -9.94 0.90
C ALA A 105 2.80 -9.67 2.23
N GLY A 106 2.57 -8.51 2.85
CA GLY A 106 3.12 -8.20 4.17
C GLY A 106 2.65 -9.18 5.24
N ARG A 107 1.34 -9.49 5.28
CA ARG A 107 0.80 -10.47 6.23
C ARG A 107 1.36 -11.87 6.03
N ASP A 108 1.50 -12.33 4.78
CA ASP A 108 2.10 -13.62 4.47
C ASP A 108 3.55 -13.71 4.96
N TYR A 109 4.37 -12.70 4.65
CA TYR A 109 5.75 -12.63 5.09
C TYR A 109 5.87 -12.71 6.63
N LEU A 110 5.09 -11.90 7.35
CA LEU A 110 5.08 -11.90 8.82
C LEU A 110 4.59 -13.24 9.41
N ALA A 111 3.64 -13.90 8.75
CA ALA A 111 3.17 -15.23 9.17
C ALA A 111 4.26 -16.31 8.97
N ARG A 112 5.07 -16.20 7.91
CA ARG A 112 6.21 -17.10 7.67
C ARG A 112 7.35 -16.92 8.68
N LEU A 113 7.56 -15.72 9.23
CA LEU A 113 8.56 -15.48 10.27
C LEU A 113 8.22 -16.07 11.65
N ARG A 114 6.93 -16.35 11.91
CA ARG A 114 6.44 -16.88 13.19
C ARG A 114 6.45 -18.42 13.27
N LYS A 115 6.86 -19.09 12.19
CA LYS A 115 7.00 -20.54 12.11
C LYS A 115 8.43 -20.95 12.44
#